data_AF-A0A7Y0U1H6-F1
#
_entry.id   AF-A0A7Y0U1H6-F1
#
_cell.length_a   1.000
_cell.length_b   1.000
_cell.length_c   1.000
_cell.angle_alpha   90.00
_cell.angle_beta   90.00
_cell.angle_gamma   90.00
#
_symmetry.space_group_name_H-M   'P 1'
#
loop_
_entity.id
_entity.type
_entity.pdbx_description
1 polymer ?
#
loop_
_entity_poly.entity_id
_entity_poly.type
_entity_poly.pdbx_seq_one_letter_code
_entity_poly.pdbx_strand_id
1 'polypeptide(L)'
;MSRELGEYAKKAGLTLSMGRTGVCWDNAMAESFWSTLKIEYYYRHAFRTREEVYEGVSSWIEGFYNRKRLHSSIGMMPPVEYELRMSQTAWKQVA
;
A
#
# COMPACT_ATOMS: atom_id res chain seq x y z
N MET A 1 -5.98 9.60 18.56
CA MET A 1 -5.62 8.17 18.45
C MET A 1 -6.56 7.37 19.35
N SER A 2 -7.13 6.26 18.86
CA SER A 2 -7.95 5.39 19.72
C SER A 2 -7.08 4.78 20.82
N ARG A 3 -7.60 4.75 22.05
CA ARG A 3 -6.91 4.17 23.21
C ARG A 3 -6.59 2.68 22.98
N GLU A 4 -7.54 1.93 22.42
CA GLU A 4 -7.37 0.51 22.15
C GLU A 4 -6.24 0.24 21.15
N LEU A 5 -6.13 1.05 20.10
CA LEU A 5 -5.05 0.91 19.11
C LEU A 5 -3.68 1.20 19.72
N GLY A 6 -3.60 2.21 20.60
CA GLY A 6 -2.37 2.55 21.32
C GLY A 6 -1.93 1.44 22.26
N GLU A 7 -2.85 0.83 23.00
CA GLU A 7 -2.56 -0.29 23.90
C GLU A 7 -2.10 -1.54 23.13
N TYR A 8 -2.75 -1.85 22.00
CA TYR A 8 -2.35 -2.96 21.14
C TYR A 8 -0.94 -2.74 20.55
N ALA A 9 -0.68 -1.57 19.97
CA ALA A 9 0.63 -1.26 19.39
C ALA A 9 1.76 -1.37 20.41
N LYS A 10 1.53 -0.86 21.64
CA LYS A 10 2.49 -0.98 22.74
C LYS A 10 2.76 -2.44 23.11
N LYS A 11 1.73 -3.28 23.18
CA LYS A 11 1.88 -4.73 23.45
C LYS A 11 2.64 -5.45 22.33
N ALA A 12 2.45 -5.03 21.09
CA ALA A 12 3.11 -5.59 19.92
C ALA A 12 4.53 -5.03 19.67
N GLY A 13 5.03 -4.12 20.51
CA GLY A 13 6.33 -3.47 20.31
C GLY A 13 6.38 -2.54 19.10
N LEU A 14 5.23 -2.04 18.64
CA LEU A 14 5.10 -1.19 17.47
C LEU A 14 5.12 0.30 17.86
N THR A 15 5.91 1.08 17.13
CA THR A 15 5.89 2.54 17.23
C THR A 15 4.82 3.09 16.28
N LEU A 16 3.81 3.76 16.83
CA LEU A 16 2.81 4.44 16.01
C LEU A 16 3.39 5.75 15.46
N SER A 17 3.57 5.81 14.15
CA SER A 17 3.90 7.05 13.45
C SER A 17 2.61 7.80 13.13
N MET A 18 2.41 8.94 13.79
CA MET A 18 1.28 9.84 13.54
C MET A 18 1.81 11.11 12.92
N GLY A 19 1.37 11.39 11.69
CA GLY A 19 1.68 12.64 11.01
C GLY A 19 1.27 13.85 11.83
N ARG A 20 2.02 14.94 11.68
CA ARG A 20 1.69 16.20 12.38
C ARG A 20 0.37 16.74 11.81
N THR A 21 -0.50 17.26 12.66
CA THR A 21 -1.75 17.89 12.22
C THR A 21 -1.47 18.96 11.16
N GLY A 22 -2.12 18.84 10.00
CA GLY A 22 -1.96 19.76 8.87
C GLY A 22 -0.82 19.40 7.90
N VAL A 23 -0.12 18.28 8.08
CA VAL A 23 0.89 17.79 7.12
C VAL A 23 0.27 16.70 6.25
N CYS A 24 0.05 17.01 4.96
CA CYS A 24 -0.59 16.08 4.02
C CYS A 24 0.39 15.08 3.38
N TRP A 25 1.71 15.33 3.47
CA TRP A 25 2.73 14.49 2.85
C TRP A 25 2.69 13.03 3.33
N ASP A 26 2.38 12.83 4.61
CA ASP A 26 2.27 11.49 5.20
C ASP A 26 1.13 10.66 4.57
N ASN A 27 0.09 11.32 4.08
CA ASN A 27 -1.05 10.68 3.42
C ASN A 27 -0.94 10.63 1.88
N ALA A 28 -0.05 11.44 1.29
CA ALA A 28 0.03 11.61 -0.16
C ALA A 28 0.27 10.28 -0.90
N MET A 29 1.06 9.37 -0.33
CA MET A 29 1.29 8.03 -0.90
C MET A 29 0.01 7.18 -0.92
N ALA A 30 -0.76 7.20 0.17
CA ALA A 30 -2.04 6.50 0.24
C ALA A 30 -3.06 7.11 -0.73
N GLU A 31 -3.13 8.43 -0.83
CA GLU A 31 -4.01 9.14 -1.78
C GLU A 31 -3.68 8.79 -3.23
N SER A 32 -2.39 8.72 -3.58
CA SER A 32 -1.94 8.31 -4.91
C SER A 32 -2.38 6.88 -5.25
N PHE A 33 -2.22 5.95 -4.30
CA PHE A 33 -2.73 4.59 -4.43
C PHE A 33 -4.24 4.55 -4.67
N TRP A 34 -5.03 5.25 -3.83
CA TRP A 34 -6.49 5.24 -3.95
C TRP A 34 -6.98 5.86 -5.26
N SER A 35 -6.33 6.92 -5.73
CA SER A 35 -6.62 7.51 -7.04
C SER A 35 -6.38 6.49 -8.17
N THR A 36 -5.25 5.79 -8.12
CA THR A 36 -4.86 4.77 -9.09
C THR A 36 -5.86 3.62 -9.13
N LEU A 37 -6.19 3.03 -7.96
CA LEU A 37 -7.19 1.96 -7.86
C LEU A 37 -8.53 2.39 -8.47
N LYS A 38 -8.97 3.62 -8.17
CA LYS A 38 -10.27 4.09 -8.65
C LYS A 38 -10.31 4.22 -10.17
N ILE A 39 -9.27 4.82 -10.75
CA ILE A 39 -9.18 5.10 -12.19
C ILE A 39 -8.94 3.82 -13.01
N GLU A 40 -8.05 2.95 -12.53
CA GLU A 40 -7.62 1.78 -13.30
C GLU A 40 -8.55 0.58 -13.11
N TYR A 41 -9.23 0.48 -11.97
CA TYR A 41 -10.09 -0.66 -11.64
C TYR A 41 -11.51 -0.23 -11.31
N TYR A 42 -11.73 0.45 -10.18
CA TYR A 42 -13.07 0.61 -9.60
C TYR A 42 -14.09 1.22 -10.57
N TYR A 43 -13.76 2.33 -11.25
CA TYR A 43 -14.69 2.99 -12.18
C TYR A 43 -14.93 2.21 -13.49
N ARG A 44 -14.13 1.17 -13.75
CA ARG A 44 -14.26 0.33 -14.95
C ARG A 44 -15.07 -0.94 -14.69
N HIS A 45 -15.53 -1.15 -13.46
CA HIS A 45 -16.26 -2.33 -13.05
C HIS A 45 -17.61 -1.95 -12.42
N ALA A 46 -18.63 -2.74 -12.72
CA ALA A 46 -19.92 -2.67 -12.05
C ALA A 46 -19.99 -3.83 -11.05
N PHE A 47 -20.35 -3.53 -9.81
CA PHE A 47 -20.47 -4.51 -8.74
C PHE A 47 -21.92 -4.62 -8.30
N ARG A 48 -22.37 -5.84 -8.04
CA ARG A 48 -23.72 -6.17 -7.56
C ARG A 48 -23.72 -6.49 -6.08
N THR A 49 -22.63 -7.07 -5.58
CA THR A 49 -22.49 -7.44 -4.17
C THR A 49 -21.22 -6.85 -3.58
N ARG A 50 -21.17 -6.80 -2.25
CA ARG A 50 -20.00 -6.34 -1.54
C ARG A 50 -18.84 -7.34 -1.68
N GLU A 51 -19.16 -8.62 -1.74
CA GLU A 51 -18.22 -9.72 -1.91
C GLU A 51 -17.48 -9.61 -3.25
N GLU A 52 -18.19 -9.24 -4.34
CA GLU A 52 -17.58 -8.96 -5.64
C GLU A 52 -16.56 -7.82 -5.58
N VAL A 53 -16.84 -6.76 -4.81
CA VAL A 53 -15.89 -5.66 -4.59
C VAL A 53 -14.65 -6.16 -3.86
N TYR A 54 -14.84 -6.93 -2.79
CA TYR A 54 -13.72 -7.46 -2.00
C TYR A 54 -12.80 -8.36 -2.83
N GLU A 55 -13.37 -9.34 -3.53
CA GLU A 55 -12.59 -10.25 -4.37
C GLU A 55 -11.91 -9.49 -5.51
N GLY A 56 -12.65 -8.60 -6.17
CA GLY A 56 -12.15 -7.81 -7.29
C GLY A 56 -10.98 -6.91 -6.90
N VAL A 57 -11.14 -6.13 -5.83
CA VAL A 57 -10.09 -5.23 -5.33
C VAL A 57 -8.89 -6.03 -4.81
N SER A 58 -9.11 -7.13 -4.08
CA SER A 58 -8.01 -7.98 -3.59
C SER A 58 -7.21 -8.58 -4.75
N SER A 59 -7.90 -9.10 -5.77
CA SER A 59 -7.27 -9.63 -6.98
C SER A 59 -6.51 -8.56 -7.75
N TRP A 60 -7.06 -7.35 -7.86
CA TRP A 60 -6.36 -6.24 -8.51
C TRP A 60 -5.10 -5.84 -7.73
N ILE A 61 -5.16 -5.74 -6.40
CA ILE A 61 -4.01 -5.38 -5.56
C ILE A 61 -2.91 -6.44 -5.68
N GLU A 62 -3.24 -7.70 -5.40
CA GLU A 62 -2.26 -8.79 -5.31
C GLU A 62 -1.81 -9.30 -6.68
N GLY A 63 -2.74 -9.42 -7.62
CA GLY A 63 -2.49 -10.01 -8.94
C GLY A 63 -1.91 -9.03 -9.94
N PHE A 64 -2.26 -7.74 -9.83
CA PHE A 64 -1.87 -6.72 -10.80
C PHE A 64 -1.01 -5.61 -10.21
N TYR A 65 -1.51 -4.84 -9.24
CA TYR A 65 -0.81 -3.66 -8.71
C TYR A 65 0.57 -4.03 -8.14
N ASN A 66 0.62 -4.98 -7.21
CA ASN A 66 1.86 -5.35 -6.52
C ASN A 66 2.85 -6.10 -7.44
N ARG A 67 2.36 -6.92 -8.37
CA ARG A 67 3.19 -7.89 -9.13
C ARG A 67 3.46 -7.53 -10.59
N LYS A 68 2.68 -6.62 -11.19
CA LYS A 68 2.72 -6.37 -12.65
C LYS A 68 2.73 -4.88 -13.02
N ARG A 69 2.04 -4.03 -12.25
CA ARG A 69 1.91 -2.61 -12.58
C ARG A 69 3.28 -1.93 -12.47
N LEU A 70 3.69 -1.21 -13.51
CA LEU A 70 4.95 -0.47 -13.50
C LEU A 70 4.76 0.91 -12.91
N HIS A 71 5.70 1.33 -12.06
CA HIS A 71 5.67 2.63 -11.40
C HIS A 71 6.89 3.46 -11.79
N SER A 72 6.65 4.65 -12.35
CA SER A 72 7.71 5.56 -12.78
C SER A 72 8.59 6.04 -11.61
N SER A 73 8.02 6.20 -10.42
CA SER A 73 8.75 6.60 -9.20
C SER A 73 9.78 5.58 -8.72
N ILE A 74 9.66 4.31 -9.13
CA ILE A 74 10.57 3.22 -8.73
C ILE A 74 11.26 2.58 -9.94
N GLY A 75 11.52 3.38 -10.98
CA GLY A 75 12.30 2.94 -12.14
C GLY A 75 11.55 2.00 -13.08
N MET A 76 10.23 2.18 -13.22
CA MET A 76 9.37 1.37 -14.09
C MET A 76 9.38 -0.12 -13.72
N MET A 77 9.20 -0.39 -12.44
CA MET A 77 9.22 -1.74 -11.88
C MET A 77 7.93 -2.04 -11.09
N PRO A 78 7.52 -3.32 -10.97
CA PRO A 78 6.50 -3.73 -10.02
C PRO A 78 6.93 -3.49 -8.56
N PRO A 79 6.00 -3.08 -7.67
CA PRO A 79 6.30 -2.84 -6.26
C PRO A 79 6.99 -4.02 -5.56
N VAL A 80 6.51 -5.25 -5.77
CA VAL A 80 7.11 -6.44 -5.15
C VAL A 80 8.55 -6.64 -5.60
N GLU A 81 8.84 -6.40 -6.88
CA GLU A 81 10.20 -6.57 -7.39
C GLU A 81 11.14 -5.48 -6.82
N TYR A 82 10.64 -4.25 -6.69
CA TYR A 82 11.40 -3.18 -6.06
C TYR A 82 11.76 -3.50 -4.61
N GLU A 83 10.79 -3.96 -3.80
CA GLU A 83 11.01 -4.39 -2.41
C GLU A 83 12.01 -5.56 -2.32
N LEU A 84 11.92 -6.54 -3.22
CA LEU A 84 12.87 -7.66 -3.27
C LEU A 84 14.29 -7.21 -3.61
N ARG A 85 14.46 -6.23 -4.50
CA ARG A 85 15.79 -5.66 -4.83
C ARG A 85 16.33 -4.79 -3.70
N MET A 86 15.48 -4.00 -3.05
CA MET A 86 15.86 -3.16 -1.91
C MET A 86 16.30 -4.01 -0.72
N SER A 87 15.52 -5.03 -0.36
CA SER A 87 15.85 -5.95 0.73
C SER A 87 17.17 -6.67 0.45
N GLN A 88 17.37 -7.25 -0.74
CA GLN A 88 18.65 -7.89 -1.10
C GLN A 88 19.85 -6.93 -1.01
N THR A 89 19.66 -5.67 -1.41
CA THR A 89 20.69 -4.64 -1.28
C THR A 89 21.00 -4.34 0.18
N ALA A 90 19.97 -4.19 1.01
CA ALA A 90 20.12 -3.95 2.44
C ALA A 90 20.82 -5.13 3.15
N TRP A 91 20.45 -6.38 2.84
CA TRP A 91 21.10 -7.58 3.37
C TRP A 91 22.59 -7.64 3.02
N LYS A 92 22.97 -7.26 1.79
CA LYS A 92 24.38 -7.22 1.35
C LYS A 92 25.21 -6.09 1.96
N GLN A 93 24.58 -5.07 2.53
CA GLN A 93 25.27 -3.94 3.17
C GLN A 93 25.48 -4.16 4.68
N VAL A 94 24.72 -5.09 5.27
CA VAL A 94 24.77 -5.42 6.71
C VAL A 94 25.58 -6.70 6.98
N ALA A 95 25.76 -7.55 5.97
CA ALA A 95 26.66 -8.71 5.98
C ALA A 95 28.07 -8.33 5.52
#